data_AF-A0A0G0GB37-F1
#
_entry.id   AF-A0A0G0GB37-F1
#
_cell.length_a   1.000
_cell.length_b   1.000
_cell.length_c   1.000
_cell.angle_alpha   90.00
_cell.angle_beta   90.00
_cell.angle_gamma   90.00
#
_symmetry.space_group_name_H-M   'P 1'
#
loop_
_entity.id
_entity.type
_entity.pdbx_description
1 polymer ?
#
loop_
_entity_poly.entity_id
_entity_poly.type
_entity_poly.pdbx_seq_one_letter_code
_entity_poly.pdbx_strand_id
1 'polypeptide(L)'
;MLIAKNLKAFEFLKNQFINREIKKTYHAIVSGSVKNDRGVINKPIGRSPRDFRRWLAGRGARGELREAITEYKVLKRFIDKKEKFTYLEIKPKTGRTHQIRVHMKFLNHPIVCDSLYNPNKPYPAELSRLALHASSIEFKNLKNETIRVESSLPLEFKKVVK
;
A
#
# COMPACT_ATOMS: atom_id res chain seq x y z
N MET A 1 13.12 0.11 3.63
CA MET A 1 13.63 0.72 2.38
C MET A 1 14.84 -0.08 1.93
N LEU A 2 14.98 -0.38 0.64
CA LEU A 2 16.19 -1.04 0.12
C LEU A 2 17.07 0.03 -0.55
N ILE A 3 18.36 0.02 -0.23
CA ILE A 3 19.35 0.94 -0.79
C ILE A 3 20.51 0.11 -1.33
N ALA A 4 20.79 0.25 -2.62
CA ALA A 4 21.96 -0.38 -3.22
C ALA A 4 23.20 0.46 -2.90
N LYS A 5 24.26 -0.20 -2.40
CA LYS A 5 25.53 0.46 -2.06
C LYS A 5 26.51 0.56 -3.24
N ASN A 6 26.22 -0.11 -4.35
CA ASN A 6 27.06 -0.10 -5.56
C ASN A 6 26.19 -0.37 -6.81
N LEU A 7 26.78 -0.11 -7.99
CA LEU A 7 26.09 -0.22 -9.28
C LEU A 7 25.61 -1.65 -9.57
N LYS A 8 26.45 -2.66 -9.32
CA LYS A 8 26.10 -4.07 -9.55
C LYS A 8 24.86 -4.48 -8.76
N ALA A 9 24.78 -4.10 -7.48
CA ALA A 9 23.60 -4.35 -6.65
C ALA A 9 22.39 -3.55 -7.12
N PHE A 10 22.58 -2.30 -7.57
CA PHE A 10 21.51 -1.46 -8.10
C PHE A 10 20.86 -2.09 -9.33
N GLU A 11 21.64 -2.51 -10.32
CA GLU A 11 21.14 -3.14 -11.54
C GLU A 11 20.43 -4.46 -11.25
N PHE A 12 21.03 -5.28 -10.38
CA PHE A 12 20.45 -6.56 -9.98
C PHE A 12 19.08 -6.39 -9.29
N LEU A 13 18.97 -5.48 -8.33
CA LEU A 13 17.71 -5.18 -7.65
C LEU A 13 16.70 -4.53 -8.61
N LYS A 14 17.15 -3.62 -9.49
CA LYS A 14 16.31 -2.98 -10.50
C LYS A 14 15.64 -4.01 -11.41
N ASN A 15 16.38 -5.01 -11.88
CA ASN A 15 15.83 -6.07 -12.72
C ASN A 15 14.77 -6.89 -11.97
N GLN A 16 15.01 -7.24 -10.71
CA GLN A 16 14.01 -7.93 -9.89
C GLN A 16 12.73 -7.08 -9.67
N PHE A 17 12.85 -5.76 -9.56
CA PHE A 17 11.67 -4.87 -9.51
C PHE A 17 10.89 -4.85 -10.84
N ILE A 18 11.59 -4.82 -11.97
CA ILE A 18 10.99 -4.85 -13.32
C ILE A 18 10.25 -6.16 -13.55
N ASN A 19 10.91 -7.28 -13.23
CA ASN A 19 10.37 -8.64 -13.37
C ASN A 19 9.33 -9.01 -12.31
N ARG A 20 9.04 -8.11 -11.36
CA ARG A 20 8.06 -8.31 -10.26
C ARG A 20 8.42 -9.49 -9.34
N GLU A 21 9.70 -9.81 -9.22
CA GLU A 21 10.22 -10.89 -8.38
C GLU A 21 10.25 -10.50 -6.89
N ILE A 22 10.37 -9.20 -6.61
CA ILE A 22 10.39 -8.68 -5.23
C ILE A 22 8.99 -8.72 -4.64
N LYS A 23 8.84 -9.45 -3.53
CA LYS A 23 7.60 -9.48 -2.76
C LYS A 23 7.65 -8.38 -1.71
N LYS A 24 6.59 -7.58 -1.66
CA LYS A 24 6.43 -6.50 -0.68
C LYS A 24 5.16 -6.75 0.10
N THR A 25 5.23 -6.64 1.43
CA THR A 25 4.07 -6.75 2.31
C THR A 25 3.91 -5.45 3.07
N TYR A 26 2.71 -4.90 3.02
CA TYR A 26 2.33 -3.68 3.71
C TYR A 26 1.18 -3.98 4.66
N HIS A 27 1.16 -3.27 5.78
CA HIS A 27 0.02 -3.25 6.68
C HIS A 27 -0.67 -1.88 6.56
N ALA A 28 -1.99 -1.87 6.48
CA ALA A 28 -2.75 -0.64 6.37
C ALA A 28 -4.04 -0.68 7.19
N ILE A 29 -4.47 0.48 7.65
CA ILE A 29 -5.80 0.68 8.23
C ILE A 29 -6.61 1.54 7.27
N VAL A 30 -7.77 1.05 6.87
CA VAL A 30 -8.67 1.73 5.92
C VAL A 30 -10.00 2.06 6.59
N SER A 31 -10.65 3.12 6.08
CA SER A 31 -11.99 3.51 6.49
C SER A 31 -13.04 2.50 5.99
N GLY A 32 -14.04 2.24 6.82
CA GLY A 32 -15.14 1.32 6.55
C GLY A 32 -14.81 -0.14 6.84
N SER A 33 -15.81 -0.98 6.63
CA SER A 33 -15.71 -2.44 6.76
C SER A 33 -15.57 -3.08 5.38
N VAL A 34 -14.37 -3.57 5.04
CA VAL A 34 -14.12 -4.28 3.79
C VAL A 34 -14.85 -5.62 3.85
N LYS A 35 -15.82 -5.84 2.95
CA LYS A 35 -16.69 -7.02 3.01
C LYS A 35 -15.93 -8.33 2.78
N ASN A 36 -15.11 -8.40 1.74
CA ASN A 36 -14.40 -9.62 1.36
C ASN A 36 -13.12 -9.77 2.18
N ASP A 37 -12.86 -10.97 2.71
CA ASP A 37 -11.64 -11.27 3.48
C ASP A 37 -10.36 -11.22 2.64
N ARG A 38 -10.48 -11.39 1.33
CA ARG A 38 -9.39 -11.29 0.36
C ARG A 38 -9.89 -10.65 -0.91
N GLY A 39 -8.99 -10.02 -1.66
CA GLY A 39 -9.32 -9.50 -2.99
C GLY A 39 -8.11 -9.08 -3.78
N VAL A 40 -8.34 -8.88 -5.07
CA VAL A 40 -7.35 -8.39 -6.03
C VAL A 40 -7.89 -7.13 -6.69
N ILE A 41 -7.12 -6.06 -6.62
CA ILE A 41 -7.42 -4.78 -7.28
C ILE A 41 -6.54 -4.72 -8.52
N ASN A 42 -7.11 -5.09 -9.65
CA ASN A 42 -6.49 -4.97 -10.97
C ASN A 42 -7.10 -3.77 -11.69
N LYS A 43 -6.57 -2.58 -11.40
CA LYS A 43 -7.00 -1.32 -12.02
C LYS A 43 -5.77 -0.49 -12.37
N PRO A 44 -5.59 -0.11 -13.65
CA PRO A 44 -4.44 0.68 -14.05
C PRO A 44 -4.48 2.06 -13.40
N ILE A 45 -3.31 2.67 -13.22
CA ILE A 45 -3.14 3.96 -12.55
C ILE A 45 -2.56 4.98 -13.53
N GLY A 46 -3.17 6.16 -13.56
CA GLY A 46 -2.70 7.33 -14.31
C GLY A 46 -2.75 8.60 -13.46
N ARG A 47 -2.31 9.73 -14.02
CA ARG A 47 -2.31 11.00 -13.29
C ARG A 47 -3.72 11.56 -13.16
N SER A 48 -3.99 12.27 -12.08
CA SER A 48 -5.23 13.05 -11.97
C SER A 48 -5.21 14.23 -12.96
N PRO A 49 -6.33 14.51 -13.64
CA PRO A 49 -6.46 15.72 -14.44
C PRO A 49 -6.65 16.98 -13.59
N ARG A 50 -7.14 16.84 -12.35
CA ARG A 50 -7.54 17.98 -11.48
C ARG A 50 -6.48 18.42 -10.48
N ASP A 51 -5.65 17.51 -9.99
CA ASP A 51 -4.61 17.81 -8.98
C ASP A 51 -3.33 17.05 -9.34
N PHE A 52 -2.25 17.77 -9.64
CA PHE A 52 -0.98 17.20 -10.08
C PHE A 52 -0.33 16.28 -9.04
N ARG A 53 -0.67 16.43 -7.75
CA ARG A 53 -0.16 15.60 -6.64
C ARG A 53 -0.88 14.26 -6.55
N ARG A 54 -2.02 14.11 -7.23
CA ARG A 54 -2.90 12.95 -7.14
C ARG A 54 -2.80 12.05 -8.36
N TRP A 55 -3.08 10.78 -8.12
CA TRP A 55 -3.21 9.72 -9.10
C TRP A 55 -4.61 9.12 -9.02
N LEU A 56 -5.08 8.53 -10.12
CA LEU A 56 -6.40 7.90 -10.21
C LEU A 56 -6.26 6.48 -10.75
N ALA A 57 -7.08 5.58 -10.24
CA ALA A 57 -7.20 4.22 -10.74
C ALA A 57 -8.43 4.12 -11.65
N GLY A 58 -8.26 3.52 -12.83
CA GLY A 58 -9.34 3.34 -13.80
C GLY A 58 -9.69 4.60 -14.60
N ARG A 59 -10.98 4.76 -14.91
CA ARG A 59 -11.49 5.83 -15.80
C ARG A 59 -11.31 7.23 -15.18
N GLY A 60 -11.07 8.23 -16.03
CA GLY A 60 -10.91 9.63 -15.62
C GLY A 60 -9.48 10.04 -15.25
N ALA A 61 -8.53 9.11 -15.23
CA ALA A 61 -7.11 9.47 -15.21
C ALA A 61 -6.70 10.03 -16.58
N ARG A 62 -5.71 10.93 -16.58
CA ARG A 62 -5.07 11.46 -17.80
C ARG A 62 -3.68 10.88 -18.00
N GLY A 63 -3.21 10.95 -19.25
CA GLY A 63 -1.92 10.44 -19.67
C GLY A 63 -1.89 8.90 -19.71
N GLU A 64 -0.69 8.34 -19.68
CA GLU A 64 -0.50 6.89 -19.76
C GLU A 64 -1.09 6.18 -18.53
N LEU A 65 -1.99 5.24 -18.79
CA LEU A 65 -2.54 4.32 -17.80
C LEU A 65 -1.62 3.11 -17.65
N ARG A 66 -0.95 3.02 -16.51
CA ARG A 66 0.02 1.95 -16.26
C ARG A 66 -0.62 0.83 -15.46
N GLU A 67 -0.39 -0.41 -15.88
CA GLU A 67 -0.87 -1.60 -15.18
C GLU A 67 -0.47 -1.56 -13.70
N ALA A 68 -1.46 -1.82 -12.84
CA ALA A 68 -1.27 -1.88 -11.41
C ALA A 68 -2.14 -2.97 -10.78
N ILE A 69 -1.50 -3.85 -10.02
CA ILE A 69 -2.15 -4.98 -9.35
C ILE A 69 -1.77 -4.98 -7.87
N THR A 70 -2.78 -5.03 -7.00
CA THR A 70 -2.63 -5.09 -5.55
C THR A 70 -3.51 -6.20 -4.98
N GLU A 71 -2.90 -7.13 -4.25
CA GLU A 71 -3.62 -8.12 -3.45
C GLU A 71 -3.81 -7.59 -2.04
N TYR A 72 -4.92 -7.92 -1.40
CA TYR A 72 -5.12 -7.65 0.03
C TYR A 72 -5.78 -8.83 0.75
N LYS A 73 -5.53 -8.89 2.05
CA LYS A 73 -6.16 -9.79 3.00
C LYS A 73 -6.60 -9.00 4.23
N VAL A 74 -7.83 -9.19 4.66
CA VAL A 74 -8.35 -8.64 5.91
C VAL A 74 -7.74 -9.40 7.08
N LEU A 75 -7.14 -8.65 8.00
CA LEU A 75 -6.58 -9.18 9.24
C LEU A 75 -7.54 -8.97 10.42
N LYS A 76 -8.19 -7.80 10.48
CA LYS A 76 -9.18 -7.48 11.53
C LYS A 76 -10.16 -6.43 11.04
N ARG A 77 -11.41 -6.51 11.47
CA ARG A 77 -12.43 -5.45 11.35
C ARG A 77 -12.74 -4.94 12.75
N PHE A 78 -12.89 -3.64 12.92
CA PHE A 78 -13.12 -3.04 14.23
C PHE A 78 -13.90 -1.73 14.14
N ILE A 79 -14.35 -1.23 15.28
CA ILE A 79 -15.07 0.03 15.41
C ILE A 79 -14.31 0.92 16.39
N ASP A 80 -14.10 2.19 16.05
CA ASP A 80 -13.60 3.21 16.97
C ASP A 80 -14.50 4.44 16.91
N LYS A 81 -14.93 4.95 18.07
CA LYS A 81 -15.83 6.13 18.21
C LYS A 81 -17.03 6.15 17.23
N LYS A 82 -17.64 4.98 16.99
CA LYS A 82 -18.77 4.71 16.06
C LYS A 82 -18.42 4.56 14.58
N GLU A 83 -17.16 4.74 14.20
CA GLU A 83 -16.69 4.57 12.83
C GLU A 83 -16.11 3.17 12.62
N LYS A 84 -16.38 2.58 11.46
CA LYS A 84 -15.88 1.25 11.10
C LYS A 84 -14.51 1.37 10.43
N PHE A 85 -13.62 0.44 10.75
CA PHE A 85 -12.30 0.36 10.15
C PHE A 85 -11.92 -1.08 9.83
N THR A 86 -10.99 -1.24 8.91
CA THR A 86 -10.43 -2.54 8.57
C THR A 86 -8.91 -2.48 8.55
N TYR A 87 -8.29 -3.42 9.24
CA TYR A 87 -6.86 -3.66 9.21
C TYR A 87 -6.53 -4.73 8.15
N LEU A 88 -5.62 -4.39 7.25
CA LEU A 88 -5.30 -5.16 6.05
C LEU A 88 -3.82 -5.50 5.97
N GLU A 89 -3.52 -6.71 5.52
CA GLU A 89 -2.26 -7.05 4.85
C GLU A 89 -2.43 -6.78 3.34
N ILE A 90 -1.47 -6.09 2.73
CA ILE A 90 -1.53 -5.66 1.33
C ILE A 90 -0.22 -6.01 0.63
N LYS A 91 -0.33 -6.64 -0.55
CA LYS A 91 0.80 -7.12 -1.36
C LYS A 91 0.70 -6.52 -2.78
N PRO A 92 1.34 -5.37 -3.06
CA PRO A 92 1.37 -4.82 -4.41
C PRO A 92 2.35 -5.61 -5.29
N LYS A 93 1.85 -6.15 -6.41
CA LYS A 93 2.71 -6.84 -7.41
C LYS A 93 3.53 -5.84 -8.21
N THR A 94 2.89 -4.74 -8.60
CA THR A 94 3.54 -3.59 -9.25
C THR A 94 4.00 -2.56 -8.21
N GLY A 95 4.58 -1.44 -8.66
CA GLY A 95 5.10 -0.38 -7.79
C GLY A 95 4.79 1.02 -8.30
N ARG A 96 3.53 1.31 -8.65
CA ARG A 96 3.13 2.65 -9.14
C ARG A 96 3.05 3.65 -7.99
N THR A 97 3.25 4.93 -8.30
CA THR A 97 3.17 6.02 -7.32
C THR A 97 1.80 6.01 -6.64
N HIS A 98 1.79 6.04 -5.31
CA HIS A 98 0.58 6.00 -4.48
C HIS A 98 -0.32 4.76 -4.70
N GLN A 99 0.19 3.68 -5.30
CA GLN A 99 -0.64 2.56 -5.76
C GLN A 99 -1.62 2.04 -4.70
N ILE A 100 -1.14 1.69 -3.51
CA ILE A 100 -2.01 1.17 -2.44
C ILE A 100 -3.05 2.21 -2.04
N ARG A 101 -2.64 3.48 -1.86
CA ARG A 101 -3.53 4.59 -1.46
C ARG A 101 -4.67 4.79 -2.45
N VAL A 102 -4.35 4.80 -3.76
CA VAL A 102 -5.31 5.01 -4.84
C VAL A 102 -6.22 3.80 -5.02
N HIS A 103 -5.68 2.59 -4.97
CA HIS A 103 -6.45 1.35 -5.08
C HIS A 103 -7.44 1.19 -3.92
N MET A 104 -7.01 1.48 -2.70
CA MET A 104 -7.89 1.44 -1.52
C MET A 104 -9.00 2.50 -1.62
N LYS A 105 -8.67 3.72 -2.08
CA LYS A 105 -9.69 4.73 -2.41
C LYS A 105 -10.64 4.27 -3.51
N PHE A 106 -10.14 3.61 -4.56
CA PHE A 106 -10.97 3.10 -5.66
C PHE A 106 -12.00 2.08 -5.17
N LEU A 107 -11.65 1.25 -4.17
CA LEU A 107 -12.59 0.35 -3.50
C LEU A 107 -13.54 1.05 -2.50
N ASN A 108 -13.52 2.38 -2.44
CA ASN A 108 -14.26 3.18 -1.46
C ASN A 108 -13.87 2.89 0.01
N HIS A 109 -12.64 2.38 0.21
CA HIS A 109 -12.05 2.11 1.52
C HIS A 109 -10.69 2.81 1.61
N PRO A 110 -10.65 4.15 1.56
CA PRO A 110 -9.38 4.89 1.55
C PRO A 110 -8.58 4.68 2.85
N ILE A 111 -7.26 4.83 2.75
CA ILE A 111 -6.36 4.69 3.91
C ILE A 111 -6.64 5.81 4.92
N VAL A 112 -6.60 5.46 6.20
CA VAL A 112 -6.77 6.39 7.32
C VAL A 112 -5.57 7.36 7.40
N CYS A 113 -5.83 8.61 7.80
CA CYS A 113 -4.85 9.70 7.86
C CYS A 113 -4.17 10.01 6.51
N ASP A 114 -4.83 9.72 5.39
CA ASP A 114 -4.35 10.06 4.06
C ASP A 114 -4.82 11.47 3.64
N SER A 115 -3.96 12.47 3.79
CA SER A 115 -4.28 13.87 3.47
C SER A 115 -4.64 14.13 2.01
N LEU A 116 -4.21 13.27 1.07
CA LEU A 116 -4.50 13.45 -0.36
C LEU A 116 -5.77 12.70 -0.78
N TYR A 117 -5.95 11.49 -0.28
CA TYR A 117 -6.99 10.59 -0.78
C TYR A 117 -8.17 10.44 0.17
N ASN A 118 -7.99 10.79 1.45
CA ASN A 118 -8.99 10.71 2.52
C ASN A 118 -9.02 11.97 3.41
N PRO A 119 -9.06 13.19 2.83
CA PRO A 119 -9.02 14.40 3.64
C PRO A 119 -10.27 14.50 4.53
N ASN A 120 -10.08 15.01 5.75
CA ASN A 120 -11.15 15.37 6.69
C ASN A 120 -12.07 14.21 7.14
N LYS A 121 -11.62 12.96 7.01
CA LYS A 121 -12.36 11.82 7.57
C LYS A 121 -11.96 11.56 9.03
N PRO A 122 -12.89 11.06 9.87
CA PRO A 122 -12.54 10.61 11.21
C PRO A 122 -11.45 9.54 11.17
N TYR A 123 -10.58 9.55 12.15
CA TYR A 123 -9.53 8.57 12.35
C TYR A 123 -9.35 8.28 13.84
N PRO A 124 -8.91 7.06 14.21
CA PRO A 124 -8.52 6.73 15.58
C PRO A 124 -7.51 7.73 16.13
N ALA A 125 -7.72 8.20 17.36
CA ALA A 125 -6.92 9.26 17.96
C ALA A 125 -5.43 8.90 18.09
N GLU A 126 -5.13 7.60 18.13
CA GLU A 126 -3.79 7.04 18.22
C GLU A 126 -3.01 7.13 16.91
N LEU A 127 -3.66 7.44 15.77
CA LEU A 127 -3.00 7.57 14.47
C LEU A 127 -2.72 9.04 14.14
N SER A 128 -1.43 9.36 14.03
CA SER A 128 -0.97 10.73 13.71
C SER A 128 -0.45 10.88 12.27
N ARG A 129 -0.29 9.77 11.55
CA ARG A 129 0.31 9.71 10.22
C ARG A 129 -0.45 8.74 9.33
N LEU A 130 -0.13 8.77 8.03
CA LEU A 130 -0.67 7.82 7.05
C LEU A 130 -0.61 6.39 7.59
N ALA A 131 -1.77 5.75 7.71
CA ALA A 131 -1.93 4.40 8.22
C ALA A 131 -1.54 3.34 7.17
N LEU A 132 -0.31 3.47 6.66
CA LEU A 132 0.33 2.53 5.74
C LEU A 132 1.76 2.28 6.22
N HIS A 133 2.11 1.01 6.43
CA HIS A 133 3.41 0.59 6.93
C HIS A 133 4.00 -0.48 6.01
N ALA A 134 5.26 -0.32 5.59
CA ALA A 134 5.97 -1.35 4.85
C ALA A 134 6.49 -2.40 5.84
N SER A 135 5.75 -3.50 6.00
CA SER A 135 6.02 -4.52 7.02
C SER A 135 7.16 -5.44 6.64
N SER A 136 7.27 -5.85 5.38
CA SER A 136 8.38 -6.69 4.93
C SER A 136 8.67 -6.55 3.44
N ILE A 137 9.89 -6.90 3.09
CA ILE A 137 10.35 -7.03 1.71
C ILE A 137 11.20 -8.30 1.57
N GLU A 138 10.94 -9.05 0.52
CA GLU A 138 11.65 -10.29 0.18
C GLU A 138 12.19 -10.18 -1.25
N PHE A 139 13.48 -10.47 -1.41
CA PHE A 139 14.22 -10.31 -2.66
C PHE A 139 15.42 -11.27 -2.68
N LYS A 140 16.03 -11.49 -3.85
CA LYS A 140 17.29 -12.24 -3.97
C LYS A 140 18.48 -11.30 -3.83
N ASN A 141 19.56 -11.73 -3.18
CA ASN A 141 20.84 -11.02 -3.20
C ASN A 141 21.70 -11.41 -4.43
N LEU A 142 22.89 -10.81 -4.59
CA LEU A 142 23.79 -11.09 -5.70
C LEU A 142 24.30 -12.55 -5.78
N LYS A 143 24.12 -13.34 -4.71
CA LYS A 143 24.43 -14.77 -4.66
C LYS A 143 23.20 -15.65 -4.96
N ASN A 144 22.08 -15.05 -5.36
CA ASN A 144 20.77 -15.69 -5.54
C ASN A 144 20.13 -16.25 -4.27
N GLU A 145 20.60 -15.87 -3.08
CA GLU A 145 20.00 -16.26 -1.81
C GLU A 145 18.76 -15.39 -1.54
N THR A 146 17.69 -16.01 -1.04
CA THR A 146 16.46 -15.28 -0.68
C THR A 146 16.66 -14.57 0.66
N ILE A 147 16.54 -13.25 0.64
CA ILE A 147 16.62 -12.39 1.82
C ILE A 147 15.24 -11.82 2.10
N ARG A 148 14.79 -11.94 3.35
CA ARG A 148 13.58 -11.30 3.86
C ARG A 148 13.96 -10.34 4.99
N VAL A 149 13.55 -9.09 4.85
CA VAL A 149 13.75 -8.04 5.85
C VAL A 149 12.39 -7.59 6.34
N GLU A 150 12.23 -7.50 7.65
CA GLU A 150 10.99 -7.11 8.31
C GLU A 150 11.17 -5.83 9.12
N SER A 151 10.12 -5.04 9.20
CA SER A 151 10.03 -3.86 10.05
C SER A 151 8.88 -4.04 11.02
N SER A 152 9.18 -3.99 12.31
CA SER A 152 8.19 -4.20 13.36
C SER A 152 7.01 -3.24 13.22
N LEU A 153 5.81 -3.73 13.54
CA LEU A 153 4.61 -2.93 13.45
C LEU A 153 4.70 -1.73 14.42
N PRO A 154 4.51 -0.50 13.94
CA PRO A 154 4.60 0.70 14.78
C PRO A 154 3.61 0.67 15.95
N LEU A 155 3.97 1.29 17.07
CA LEU A 155 3.16 1.26 18.30
C LEU A 155 1.74 1.79 18.10
N GLU A 156 1.57 2.86 17.31
CA GLU A 156 0.27 3.42 16.96
C GLU A 156 -0.65 2.36 16.33
N PHE A 157 -0.13 1.56 15.39
CA PHE A 157 -0.91 0.47 14.78
C PHE A 157 -1.27 -0.58 15.83
N LYS A 158 -0.30 -0.99 16.66
CA LYS A 158 -0.54 -1.98 17.72
C LYS A 158 -1.64 -1.52 18.69
N LYS A 159 -1.67 -0.24 19.05
CA LYS A 159 -2.70 0.33 19.95
C LYS A 159 -4.10 0.25 19.31
N VAL A 160 -4.20 0.57 18.03
CA VAL A 160 -5.49 0.60 17.30
C VAL A 160 -6.02 -0.81 16.98
N VAL A 161 -5.13 -1.77 16.68
CA VAL A 161 -5.54 -3.12 16.26
C VAL A 161 -5.60 -4.13 17.41
N LYS A 162 -5.27 -3.74 18.65
CA LYS A 162 -5.56 -4.52 19.86
C LYS A 162 -7.05 -4.83 19.95
#